data_AF-A0A1Q3HFC5-F1
#
_entry.id   AF-A0A1Q3HFC5-F1
#
_cell.length_a   1.000
_cell.length_b   1.000
_cell.length_c   1.000
_cell.angle_alpha   90.00
_cell.angle_beta   90.00
_cell.angle_gamma   90.00
#
_symmetry.space_group_name_H-M   'P 1'
#
loop_
_entity.id
_entity.type
_entity.pdbx_description
1 polymer ?
#
loop_
_entity_poly.entity_id
_entity_poly.type
_entity_poly.pdbx_seq_one_letter_code
_entity_poly.pdbx_strand_id
1 'polypeptide(L)'
;MPFWARVAALVLLPGTAHAPDQVPECEKARWHKNEHLAGQRHPVTGILYNSGGYPIFEPTAEVTIPEELRGPEVSDARQFADATRQLREILEISPGIGAPLSPEQLEAIQKGWPRIPGLTWHHHEDGMTLQLVDRDTHARTGHSGGRETSGGRLK
;
A
#
# COMPACT_ATOMS: atom_id res chain seq x y z
N MET A 1 68.84 -5.56 -40.28
CA MET A 1 68.14 -6.78 -40.72
C MET A 1 68.92 -7.98 -40.21
N PRO A 2 68.33 -9.09 -39.71
CA PRO A 2 67.10 -9.31 -38.93
C PRO A 2 67.41 -10.05 -37.58
N PHE A 3 66.74 -9.79 -36.44
CA PHE A 3 65.52 -10.42 -35.90
C PHE A 3 65.37 -11.93 -36.17
N TRP A 4 65.19 -12.77 -35.14
CA TRP A 4 64.25 -13.90 -34.99
C TRP A 4 64.66 -14.79 -33.79
N ALA A 5 63.65 -15.37 -33.15
CA ALA A 5 63.66 -16.30 -32.01
C ALA A 5 63.87 -15.69 -30.59
N ARG A 6 62.76 -15.38 -29.92
CA ARG A 6 62.67 -15.49 -28.46
C ARG A 6 61.77 -16.67 -28.11
N VAL A 7 62.37 -17.60 -27.38
CA VAL A 7 61.74 -18.70 -26.66
C VAL A 7 60.95 -18.11 -25.50
N ALA A 8 59.65 -18.39 -25.42
CA ALA A 8 58.85 -18.09 -24.24
C ALA A 8 58.81 -19.33 -23.34
N ALA A 9 59.42 -19.20 -22.16
CA ALA A 9 59.38 -20.19 -21.11
C ALA A 9 57.98 -20.23 -20.49
N LEU A 10 57.40 -21.44 -20.46
CA LEU A 10 56.18 -21.75 -19.74
C LEU A 10 56.49 -21.82 -18.24
N VAL A 11 56.08 -20.80 -17.48
CA VAL A 11 56.07 -20.83 -16.01
C VAL A 11 54.65 -21.18 -15.57
N LEU A 12 54.49 -22.40 -15.06
CA LEU A 12 53.31 -22.84 -14.33
C LEU A 12 53.38 -22.28 -12.90
N LEU A 13 52.45 -21.40 -12.54
CA LEU A 13 52.18 -21.00 -11.17
C LEU A 13 50.95 -21.76 -10.64
N PRO A 14 50.97 -22.27 -9.40
CA PRO A 14 49.83 -22.94 -8.80
C PRO A 14 48.85 -21.93 -8.20
N GLY A 15 47.57 -22.17 -8.47
CA GLY A 15 46.43 -22.01 -7.58
C GLY A 15 46.30 -20.73 -6.74
N THR A 16 45.28 -19.93 -7.07
CA THR A 16 44.19 -19.64 -6.12
C THR A 16 42.91 -19.50 -6.94
N ALA A 17 42.00 -20.47 -6.80
CA ALA A 17 40.62 -20.29 -7.27
C ALA A 17 40.00 -19.16 -6.44
N HIS A 18 39.91 -17.97 -7.03
CA HIS A 18 39.10 -16.90 -6.48
C HIS A 18 37.66 -17.22 -6.89
N ALA A 19 36.90 -17.82 -5.97
CA ALA A 19 35.45 -17.87 -6.11
C ALA A 19 34.96 -16.43 -6.25
N PRO A 20 34.09 -16.09 -7.22
CA PRO A 20 33.43 -14.81 -7.19
C PRO A 20 32.57 -14.79 -5.93
N ASP A 21 33.02 -14.03 -4.94
CA ASP A 21 32.27 -13.63 -3.75
C ASP A 21 31.17 -12.66 -4.22
N GLN A 22 30.17 -13.22 -4.88
CA GLN A 22 28.90 -12.58 -5.19
C GLN A 22 27.86 -13.46 -4.53
N VAL A 23 27.84 -13.43 -3.19
CA VAL A 23 26.58 -13.58 -2.49
C VAL A 23 25.60 -12.63 -3.17
N PRO A 24 24.50 -13.10 -3.76
CA PRO A 24 23.47 -12.17 -4.19
C PRO A 24 23.13 -11.38 -2.94
N GLU A 25 23.26 -10.05 -3.02
CA GLU A 25 22.69 -9.17 -2.02
C GLU A 25 21.25 -9.66 -1.86
N CYS A 26 20.99 -10.34 -0.74
CA CYS A 26 19.68 -10.86 -0.43
C CYS A 26 18.82 -9.61 -0.41
N GLU A 27 18.13 -9.38 -1.54
CA GLU A 27 17.08 -8.38 -1.68
C GLU A 27 16.32 -8.51 -0.39
N LYS A 28 16.44 -7.51 0.49
CA LYS A 28 15.65 -7.46 1.70
C LYS A 28 14.23 -7.34 1.18
N ALA A 29 13.61 -8.48 0.90
CA ALA A 29 12.21 -8.60 0.59
C ALA A 29 11.56 -7.78 1.69
N ARG A 30 10.97 -6.65 1.29
CA ARG A 30 10.32 -5.75 2.23
C ARG A 30 9.22 -6.59 2.86
N TRP A 31 9.52 -7.15 4.03
CA TRP A 31 8.60 -7.96 4.81
C TRP A 31 7.38 -7.09 5.05
N HIS A 32 6.29 -7.39 4.34
CA HIS A 32 5.04 -6.70 4.58
C HIS A 32 4.59 -7.16 5.96
N LYS A 33 4.36 -6.19 6.86
CA LYS A 33 4.24 -6.44 8.30
C LYS A 33 3.12 -7.45 8.64
N ASN A 34 2.19 -7.67 7.71
CA ASN A 34 1.03 -8.53 7.87
C ASN A 34 1.09 -9.82 7.04
N GLU A 35 2.22 -10.18 6.42
CA GLU A 35 2.37 -11.43 5.65
C GLU A 35 1.95 -12.66 6.46
N HIS A 36 2.35 -12.70 7.72
CA HIS A 36 2.01 -13.75 8.67
C HIS A 36 0.51 -13.86 8.98
N LEU A 37 -0.31 -12.88 8.60
CA LEU A 37 -1.76 -12.87 8.76
C LEU A 37 -2.51 -13.32 7.49
N ALA A 38 -1.79 -13.57 6.39
CA ALA A 38 -2.40 -13.94 5.12
C ALA A 38 -3.40 -15.11 5.26
N GLY A 39 -4.62 -14.92 4.73
CA GLY A 39 -5.71 -15.89 4.79
C GLY A 39 -6.35 -16.09 6.18
N GLN A 40 -5.89 -15.38 7.22
CA GLN A 40 -6.44 -15.49 8.56
C GLN A 40 -7.54 -14.45 8.81
N ARG A 41 -8.33 -14.67 9.85
CA ARG A 41 -9.28 -13.66 10.37
C ARG A 41 -8.67 -12.96 11.57
N HIS A 42 -8.84 -11.65 11.62
CA HIS A 42 -8.45 -10.85 12.77
C HIS A 42 -9.23 -11.31 14.02
N PRO A 43 -8.58 -11.65 15.14
CA PRO A 43 -9.23 -12.31 16.27
C PRO A 43 -10.26 -11.45 17.00
N VAL A 44 -10.18 -10.12 16.85
CA VAL A 44 -11.10 -9.18 17.51
C VAL A 44 -12.21 -8.71 16.58
N THR A 45 -11.87 -8.41 15.33
CA THR A 45 -12.80 -7.75 14.39
C THR A 45 -13.41 -8.73 13.39
N GLY A 46 -12.86 -9.94 13.26
CA GLY A 46 -13.30 -10.94 12.30
C GLY A 46 -12.96 -10.65 10.84
N ILE A 47 -12.37 -9.48 10.55
CA ILE A 47 -11.95 -9.08 9.20
C ILE A 47 -10.97 -10.11 8.64
N LEU A 48 -11.22 -10.56 7.42
CA LEU A 48 -10.36 -11.49 6.71
C LEU A 48 -9.16 -10.74 6.14
N TYR A 49 -7.97 -11.33 6.20
CA TYR A 49 -6.83 -10.88 5.43
C TYR A 49 -6.74 -11.66 4.12
N ASN A 50 -6.45 -10.98 3.02
CA ASN A 50 -6.20 -11.60 1.72
C ASN A 50 -4.88 -12.42 1.73
N SER A 51 -4.52 -13.03 0.60
CA SER A 51 -3.28 -13.82 0.49
C SER A 51 -1.99 -13.01 0.68
N GLY A 52 -2.05 -11.68 0.57
CA GLY A 52 -0.95 -10.75 0.85
C GLY A 52 -1.04 -10.09 2.22
N GLY A 53 -1.88 -10.59 3.13
CA GLY A 53 -1.98 -10.04 4.48
C GLY A 53 -2.68 -8.68 4.58
N TYR A 54 -3.40 -8.23 3.54
CA TYR A 54 -4.17 -6.98 3.58
C TYR A 54 -5.61 -7.23 4.05
N PRO A 55 -6.15 -6.38 4.94
CA PRO A 55 -7.51 -6.55 5.45
C PRO A 55 -8.54 -6.33 4.34
N ILE A 56 -9.52 -7.22 4.26
CA ILE A 56 -10.66 -7.13 3.34
C ILE A 56 -11.83 -6.53 4.11
N PHE A 57 -12.04 -5.22 3.97
CA PHE A 57 -13.17 -4.53 4.57
C PHE A 57 -14.44 -4.66 3.72
N GLU A 58 -15.60 -4.38 4.33
CA GLU A 58 -16.85 -4.10 3.62
C GLU A 58 -17.04 -2.58 3.58
N PRO A 59 -16.62 -1.91 2.50
CA PRO A 59 -16.70 -0.46 2.42
C PRO A 59 -18.13 0.03 2.24
N THR A 60 -18.43 1.18 2.86
CA THR A 60 -19.66 1.94 2.60
C THR A 60 -19.64 2.56 1.21
N ALA A 61 -18.47 2.99 0.75
CA ALA A 61 -18.27 3.53 -0.59
C ALA A 61 -16.80 3.35 -1.02
N GLU A 62 -16.56 3.33 -2.32
CA GLU A 62 -15.22 3.28 -2.91
C GLU A 62 -15.08 4.39 -3.96
N VAL A 63 -13.89 4.99 -4.02
CA VAL A 63 -13.55 5.99 -5.04
C VAL A 63 -12.12 5.79 -5.51
N THR A 64 -11.85 6.19 -6.75
CA THR A 64 -10.51 6.15 -7.33
C THR A 64 -9.76 7.45 -7.02
N ILE A 65 -8.52 7.34 -6.55
CA ILE A 65 -7.62 8.47 -6.38
C ILE A 65 -7.21 8.97 -7.78
N PRO A 66 -7.48 10.25 -8.12
CA PRO A 66 -7.00 10.87 -9.36
C PRO A 66 -5.48 10.81 -9.45
N GLU A 67 -4.93 10.68 -10.66
CA GLU A 67 -3.49 10.49 -10.88
C GLU A 67 -2.65 11.59 -10.23
N GLU A 68 -3.09 12.83 -10.31
CA GLU A 68 -2.47 14.02 -9.73
C GLU A 68 -2.49 14.06 -8.19
N LEU A 69 -3.29 13.21 -7.57
CA LEU A 69 -3.39 13.04 -6.13
C LEU A 69 -2.73 11.75 -5.63
N ARG A 70 -2.13 10.94 -6.51
CA ARG A 70 -1.42 9.71 -6.11
C ARG A 70 -0.01 10.00 -5.61
N GLY A 71 0.52 9.05 -4.87
CA GLY A 71 1.92 9.03 -4.44
C GLY A 71 2.18 9.65 -3.06
N PRO A 72 3.42 9.49 -2.57
CA PRO A 72 3.79 9.78 -1.18
C PRO A 72 3.87 11.27 -0.84
N GLU A 73 3.97 12.13 -1.85
CA GLU A 73 4.06 13.59 -1.69
C GLU A 73 2.68 14.24 -1.43
N VAL A 74 1.59 13.49 -1.64
CA VAL A 74 0.23 13.97 -1.42
C VAL A 74 -0.25 13.54 -0.04
N SER A 75 -0.76 14.50 0.74
CA SER A 75 -1.26 14.20 2.08
C SER A 75 -2.58 13.44 2.05
N ASP A 76 -2.80 12.58 3.05
CA ASP A 76 -4.08 11.89 3.24
C ASP A 76 -5.23 12.87 3.33
N ALA A 77 -5.03 14.00 4.02
CA ALA A 77 -6.06 15.01 4.16
C ALA A 77 -6.53 15.52 2.79
N ARG A 78 -5.59 15.67 1.83
CA ARG A 78 -5.91 16.10 0.47
C ARG A 78 -6.60 14.99 -0.33
N GLN A 79 -6.10 13.76 -0.26
CA GLN A 79 -6.75 12.60 -0.91
C GLN A 79 -8.15 12.33 -0.34
N PHE A 80 -8.34 12.45 0.97
CA PHE A 80 -9.61 12.22 1.66
C PHE A 80 -10.61 13.35 1.42
N ALA A 81 -10.14 14.60 1.31
CA ALA A 81 -11.00 15.71 0.92
C ALA A 81 -11.54 15.50 -0.50
N ASP A 82 -10.67 15.08 -1.44
CA ASP A 82 -11.10 14.76 -2.80
C ASP A 82 -12.04 13.54 -2.84
N ALA A 83 -11.73 12.48 -2.10
CA ALA A 83 -12.61 11.31 -1.99
C ALA A 83 -14.01 11.68 -1.46
N THR A 84 -14.07 12.57 -0.47
CA THR A 84 -15.35 13.07 0.08
C THR A 84 -16.11 13.91 -0.95
N ARG A 85 -15.40 14.74 -1.74
CA ARG A 85 -15.98 15.47 -2.87
C ARG A 85 -16.58 14.50 -3.90
N GLN A 86 -15.83 13.48 -4.31
CA GLN A 86 -16.31 12.45 -5.25
C GLN A 86 -17.55 11.72 -4.69
N LEU A 87 -17.52 11.32 -3.42
CA LEU A 87 -18.67 10.66 -2.79
C LEU A 87 -19.92 11.56 -2.78
N ARG A 88 -19.76 12.86 -2.53
CA ARG A 88 -20.87 13.81 -2.61
C ARG A 88 -21.49 13.83 -4.00
N GLU A 89 -20.67 13.94 -5.05
CA GLU A 89 -21.13 13.93 -6.45
C GLU A 89 -21.85 12.62 -6.81
N ILE A 90 -21.32 11.49 -6.34
CA ILE A 90 -21.94 10.18 -6.51
C ILE A 90 -23.33 10.12 -5.85
N LEU A 91 -23.46 10.64 -4.63
CA LEU A 91 -24.74 10.65 -3.89
C LEU A 91 -25.77 11.62 -4.49
N GLU A 92 -25.33 12.68 -5.16
CA GLU A 92 -26.21 13.58 -5.92
C GLU A 92 -26.82 12.89 -7.15
N ILE A 93 -26.04 12.04 -7.82
CA ILE A 93 -26.46 11.29 -9.01
C ILE A 93 -27.27 10.05 -8.65
N SER A 94 -26.89 9.36 -7.57
CA SER A 94 -27.45 8.06 -7.17
C SER A 94 -27.65 8.01 -5.66
N PRO A 95 -28.72 8.66 -5.14
CA PRO A 95 -29.05 8.60 -3.74
C PRO A 95 -29.38 7.16 -3.35
N GLY A 96 -28.53 6.53 -2.54
CA GLY A 96 -28.70 5.15 -2.07
C GLY A 96 -27.63 4.16 -2.51
N ILE A 97 -26.57 4.60 -3.19
CA ILE A 97 -25.39 3.75 -3.39
C ILE A 97 -24.59 3.60 -2.09
N GLY A 98 -24.24 2.36 -1.74
CA GLY A 98 -23.50 2.04 -0.52
C GLY A 98 -24.36 1.66 0.69
N ALA A 99 -23.71 1.52 1.84
CA ALA A 99 -24.38 1.31 3.12
C ALA A 99 -25.15 2.57 3.55
N PRO A 100 -26.25 2.46 4.31
CA PRO A 100 -27.03 3.61 4.73
C PRO A 100 -26.20 4.56 5.61
N LEU A 101 -26.06 5.80 5.14
CA LEU A 101 -25.38 6.87 5.87
C LEU A 101 -26.35 7.58 6.82
N SER A 102 -25.87 7.94 8.01
CA SER A 102 -26.63 8.73 8.97
C SER A 102 -26.78 10.19 8.51
N PRO A 103 -27.76 10.95 9.04
CA PRO A 103 -27.88 12.37 8.73
C PRO A 103 -26.61 13.19 9.00
N GLU A 104 -25.90 12.90 10.09
CA GLU A 104 -24.62 13.56 10.43
C GLU A 104 -23.52 13.24 9.42
N GLN A 105 -23.48 12.00 8.93
CA GLN A 105 -22.53 11.59 7.90
C GLN A 105 -22.82 12.26 6.56
N LEU A 106 -24.09 12.31 6.16
CA LEU A 106 -24.53 13.03 4.97
C LEU A 106 -24.18 14.52 5.07
N GLU A 107 -24.40 15.17 6.22
CA GLU A 107 -24.03 16.56 6.42
C GLU A 107 -22.52 16.78 6.29
N ALA A 108 -21.70 15.90 6.88
CA ALA A 108 -20.24 15.96 6.75
C ALA A 108 -19.77 15.81 5.29
N ILE A 109 -20.38 14.88 4.54
CA ILE A 109 -20.11 14.67 3.11
C ILE A 109 -20.49 15.90 2.30
N GLN A 110 -21.68 16.47 2.55
CA GLN A 110 -22.15 17.67 1.86
C GLN A 110 -21.22 18.88 2.09
N LYS A 111 -20.71 19.03 3.32
CA LYS A 111 -19.70 20.04 3.69
C LYS A 111 -18.30 19.74 3.13
N GLY A 112 -18.06 18.57 2.54
CA GLY A 112 -16.77 18.16 1.99
C GLY A 112 -15.71 17.89 3.07
N TRP A 113 -16.13 17.43 4.26
CA TRP A 113 -15.19 17.15 5.34
C TRP A 113 -14.38 15.88 5.08
N PRO A 114 -13.04 15.91 5.15
CA PRO A 114 -12.20 14.74 4.88
C PRO A 114 -12.37 13.62 5.92
N ARG A 115 -13.03 13.91 7.04
CA ARG A 115 -13.35 12.95 8.09
C ARG A 115 -14.85 12.96 8.34
N ILE A 116 -15.47 11.82 8.10
CA ILE A 116 -16.90 11.60 8.29
C ILE A 116 -17.11 10.95 9.69
N PRO A 117 -18.13 11.35 10.47
CA PRO A 117 -18.40 10.76 11.78
C PRO A 117 -18.51 9.22 11.72
N GLY A 118 -17.80 8.53 12.62
CA GLY A 118 -17.75 7.05 12.67
C GLY A 118 -17.02 6.36 11.51
N LEU A 119 -16.67 7.07 10.44
CA LEU A 119 -16.04 6.51 9.25
C LEU A 119 -14.62 7.06 9.03
N THR A 120 -13.86 6.38 8.20
CA THR A 120 -12.55 6.83 7.71
C THR A 120 -12.32 6.33 6.30
N TRP A 121 -11.61 7.11 5.49
CA TRP A 121 -11.04 6.62 4.25
C TRP A 121 -9.84 5.71 4.55
N HIS A 122 -9.82 4.57 3.88
CA HIS A 122 -8.78 3.54 3.93
C HIS A 122 -8.15 3.40 2.55
N HIS A 123 -6.83 3.44 2.47
CA HIS A 123 -6.08 3.16 1.25
C HIS A 123 -6.05 1.65 0.99
N HIS A 124 -6.63 1.23 -0.14
CA HIS A 124 -6.57 -0.15 -0.60
C HIS A 124 -5.14 -0.52 -1.04
N GLU A 125 -4.81 -1.82 -1.04
CA GLU A 125 -3.45 -2.29 -1.38
C GLU A 125 -3.04 -2.01 -2.83
N ASP A 126 -3.98 -1.72 -3.72
CA ASP A 126 -3.70 -1.36 -5.12
C ASP A 126 -3.06 0.03 -5.27
N GLY A 127 -3.04 0.85 -4.21
CA GLY A 127 -2.50 2.21 -4.22
C GLY A 127 -3.29 3.23 -5.05
N MET A 128 -4.46 2.85 -5.55
CA MET A 128 -5.31 3.66 -6.43
C MET A 128 -6.70 3.88 -5.85
N THR A 129 -7.16 3.02 -4.95
CA THR A 129 -8.52 3.01 -4.43
C THR A 129 -8.58 3.51 -2.98
N LEU A 130 -9.57 4.35 -2.68
CA LEU A 130 -9.96 4.70 -1.32
C LEU A 130 -11.30 4.08 -0.98
N GLN A 131 -11.32 3.37 0.14
CA GLN A 131 -12.47 2.69 0.70
C GLN A 131 -12.97 3.45 1.94
N LEU A 132 -14.22 3.89 1.96
CA LEU A 132 -14.84 4.46 3.15
C LEU A 132 -15.30 3.33 4.06
N VAL A 133 -14.67 3.18 5.22
CA VAL A 133 -14.89 2.06 6.14
C VAL A 133 -15.22 2.54 7.55
N ASP A 134 -15.80 1.66 8.37
CA ASP A 134 -16.00 1.91 9.79
C ASP A 134 -14.67 2.18 10.50
N ARG A 135 -14.58 3.32 11.19
CA ARG A 135 -13.34 3.79 11.80
C ARG A 135 -12.86 2.87 12.91
N ASP A 136 -13.77 2.37 13.73
CA ASP A 136 -13.43 1.54 14.89
C ASP A 136 -12.98 0.16 14.46
N THR A 137 -13.61 -0.42 13.45
CA THR A 137 -13.20 -1.68 12.83
C THR A 137 -11.86 -1.52 12.13
N HIS A 138 -11.65 -0.43 11.38
CA HIS A 138 -10.35 -0.12 10.77
C HIS A 138 -9.25 0.00 11.82
N ALA A 139 -9.48 0.78 12.89
CA ALA A 139 -8.51 0.97 13.96
C ALA A 139 -8.19 -0.32 14.72
N ARG A 140 -9.20 -1.13 15.03
CA ARG A 140 -9.04 -2.39 15.78
C ARG A 140 -8.49 -3.55 14.95
N THR A 141 -8.67 -3.53 13.63
CA THR A 141 -8.10 -4.54 12.72
C THR A 141 -6.61 -4.30 12.50
N GLY A 142 -6.12 -3.10 12.75
CA GLY A 142 -4.72 -2.73 12.55
C GLY A 142 -3.78 -3.35 13.59
N HIS A 143 -3.09 -4.43 13.21
CA HIS A 143 -1.72 -4.66 13.62
C HIS A 143 -0.82 -4.10 12.49
N SER A 144 0.00 -3.09 12.78
CA SER A 144 0.90 -2.39 11.84
C SER A 144 0.30 -2.01 10.47
N GLY A 145 -0.42 -0.88 10.39
CA GLY A 145 -1.19 -0.45 9.22
C GLY A 145 -0.41 -0.32 7.90
N GLY A 146 -1.09 -0.61 6.78
CA GLY A 146 -0.60 -0.66 5.40
C GLY A 146 -0.06 0.63 4.78
N ARG A 147 0.18 1.70 5.55
CA ARG A 147 0.88 2.91 5.06
C ARG A 147 2.33 2.66 4.66
N GLU A 148 2.93 1.57 5.11
CA GLU A 148 4.32 1.25 4.84
C GLU A 148 4.54 0.74 3.39
N THR A 149 3.49 0.24 2.71
CA THR A 149 3.56 -0.26 1.33
C THR A 149 2.88 0.64 0.30
N SER A 150 1.84 1.41 0.68
CA SER A 150 1.10 2.31 -0.25
C SER A 150 1.52 3.79 -0.20
N GLY A 151 2.63 4.14 0.46
CA GLY A 151 3.26 5.47 0.36
C GLY A 151 3.00 6.44 1.51
N GLY A 152 2.60 5.98 2.69
CA GLY A 152 2.33 6.83 3.83
C GLY A 152 3.56 7.15 4.67
N ARG A 153 4.13 8.35 4.48
CA ARG A 153 5.14 9.04 5.29
C ARG A 153 6.44 8.25 5.54
N LEU A 154 7.50 8.61 4.82
CA LEU A 154 8.87 8.33 5.25
C LEU A 154 9.02 8.87 6.69
N LYS A 155 9.48 8.01 7.61
CA LYS A 155 9.92 8.45 8.94
C LYS A 155 11.20 9.26 8.83
#